data_AF-A0A5F0LVL8-F1
#
_entry.id   AF-A0A5F0LVL8-F1
#
_cell.length_a   1.000
_cell.length_b   1.000
_cell.length_c   1.000
_cell.angle_alpha   90.00
_cell.angle_beta   90.00
_cell.angle_gamma   90.00
#
_symmetry.space_group_name_H-M   'P 1'
#
loop_
_entity.id
_entity.type
_entity.pdbx_description
1 polymer ?
#
loop_
_entity_poly.entity_id
_entity_poly.type
_entity_poly.pdbx_seq_one_letter_code
_entity_poly.pdbx_strand_id
1 'polypeptide(L)'
;MLCALLSACAGSGEITQLDRDTYMVTAQSRLGNSAGAAAGVRQADAYCKERGKRMQMTGADTSDGVIGVWPSKSVVMFKCVA
;
A
#
# COMPACT_ATOMS: atom_id res chain seq x y z
N MET A 1 -24.91 -23.06 1.65
CA MET A 1 -24.12 -22.14 0.79
C MET A 1 -23.07 -21.49 1.68
N LEU A 2 -21.82 -21.91 1.52
CA LEU A 2 -20.69 -21.57 2.38
C LEU A 2 -20.21 -20.15 2.01
N CYS A 3 -20.52 -19.15 2.83
CA CYS A 3 -19.99 -17.80 2.64
C CYS A 3 -18.52 -17.80 3.06
N ALA A 4 -17.64 -18.04 2.08
CA ALA A 4 -16.19 -17.95 2.20
C ALA A 4 -15.78 -16.48 2.43
N LEU A 5 -15.88 -16.00 3.67
CA LEU A 5 -15.29 -14.75 4.13
C LEU A 5 -13.79 -14.95 4.39
N LEU A 6 -13.03 -15.21 3.32
CA LEU A 6 -11.57 -15.07 3.33
C LEU A 6 -11.23 -13.72 2.70
N SER A 7 -11.25 -12.63 3.48
CA SER A 7 -10.77 -11.33 2.99
C SER A 7 -10.08 -10.49 4.08
N ALA A 8 -9.28 -11.12 4.94
CA ALA A 8 -8.40 -10.39 5.84
C ALA A 8 -7.10 -11.17 6.14
N CYS A 9 -6.46 -11.72 5.11
CA CYS A 9 -5.08 -12.20 5.21
C CYS A 9 -4.27 -11.61 4.06
N ALA A 10 -3.99 -10.31 4.10
CA ALA A 10 -3.07 -9.71 3.14
C ALA A 10 -2.26 -8.58 3.78
N GLY A 11 -1.08 -8.96 4.27
CA GLY A 11 0.12 -8.15 4.15
C GLY A 11 0.25 -7.01 5.15
N SER A 12 1.36 -7.04 5.86
CA SER A 12 1.91 -5.96 6.67
C SER A 12 2.05 -4.64 5.88
N GLY A 13 1.00 -3.81 5.95
CA GLY A 13 0.93 -2.47 5.41
C GLY A 13 -0.50 -1.96 5.57
N GLU A 14 -0.72 -1.01 6.46
CA GLU A 14 -2.07 -0.49 6.73
C GLU A 14 -2.55 0.30 5.51
N ILE A 15 -3.57 -0.23 4.81
CA ILE A 15 -4.24 0.47 3.70
C ILE A 15 -5.31 1.36 4.32
N THR A 16 -5.09 2.67 4.24
CA THR A 16 -6.02 3.70 4.70
C THR A 16 -6.76 4.28 3.50
N GLN A 17 -8.09 4.36 3.57
CA GLN A 17 -8.88 5.07 2.57
C GLN A 17 -8.84 6.57 2.87
N LEU A 18 -8.42 7.38 1.90
CA LEU A 18 -8.38 8.84 2.00
C LEU A 18 -9.63 9.49 1.38
N ASP A 19 -10.13 8.92 0.28
CA ASP A 19 -11.29 9.43 -0.46
C ASP A 19 -12.07 8.26 -1.11
N ARG A 20 -13.19 8.54 -1.79
CA ARG A 20 -14.08 7.58 -2.45
C ARG A 20 -13.35 6.56 -3.33
N ASP A 21 -12.31 7.01 -4.04
CA ASP A 21 -11.47 6.14 -4.88
C ASP A 21 -9.97 6.22 -4.53
N THR A 22 -9.59 7.05 -3.55
CA THR A 22 -8.19 7.26 -3.15
C THR A 22 -7.85 6.49 -1.89
N TYR A 23 -6.79 5.70 -1.96
CA TYR A 23 -6.25 4.88 -0.90
C TYR A 23 -4.78 5.20 -0.70
N MET A 24 -4.28 4.85 0.47
CA MET A 24 -2.91 5.05 0.88
C MET A 24 -2.44 3.79 1.57
N VAL A 25 -1.24 3.32 1.23
CA VAL A 25 -0.61 2.20 1.92
C VAL A 25 0.72 2.64 2.48
N THR A 26 0.89 2.44 3.79
CA THR A 26 2.16 2.73 4.47
C THR A 26 2.98 1.45 4.54
N ALA A 27 4.10 1.43 3.83
CA ALA A 27 5.05 0.35 3.84
C ALA A 27 6.36 0.79 4.50
N GLN A 28 6.92 -0.10 5.33
CA GLN A 28 8.18 0.12 6.03
C GLN A 28 9.13 -1.00 5.65
N SER A 29 10.38 -0.67 5.35
CA SER A 29 11.39 -1.67 5.03
C SER A 29 12.71 -1.36 5.70
N ARG A 30 13.34 -2.41 6.24
CA ARG A 30 14.71 -2.36 6.77
C ARG A 30 15.78 -2.31 5.67
N LEU A 31 15.40 -2.61 4.43
CA LEU A 31 16.27 -2.58 3.25
C LEU A 31 16.34 -1.19 2.58
N GLY A 32 15.66 -0.19 3.16
CA GLY A 32 15.59 1.18 2.66
C GLY A 32 14.27 1.54 1.98
N ASN A 33 14.13 2.83 1.63
CA ASN A 33 12.88 3.41 1.10
C ASN A 33 12.39 2.75 -0.18
N SER A 34 13.29 2.47 -1.13
CA SER A 34 12.89 1.88 -2.42
C SER A 34 12.22 0.51 -2.26
N ALA A 35 12.71 -0.30 -1.32
CA ALA A 35 12.14 -1.61 -1.03
C ALA A 35 10.77 -1.49 -0.32
N GLY A 36 10.62 -0.49 0.56
CA GLY A 36 9.34 -0.17 1.20
C GLY A 36 8.30 0.28 0.19
N ALA A 37 8.64 1.26 -0.66
CA ALA A 37 7.76 1.75 -1.71
C ALA A 37 7.34 0.63 -2.68
N ALA A 38 8.27 -0.24 -3.11
CA ALA A 38 7.96 -1.37 -3.98
C ALA A 38 7.04 -2.41 -3.31
N ALA A 39 7.16 -2.62 -2.00
CA ALA A 39 6.22 -3.46 -1.24
C ALA A 39 4.83 -2.82 -1.18
N GLY A 40 4.76 -1.52 -0.88
CA GLY A 40 3.51 -0.75 -0.87
C GLY A 40 2.79 -0.76 -2.22
N VAL A 41 3.50 -0.51 -3.32
CA VAL A 41 2.94 -0.56 -4.68
C VAL A 41 2.37 -1.95 -5.00
N ARG A 42 3.10 -3.03 -4.67
CA ARG A 42 2.61 -4.40 -4.87
C ARG A 42 1.34 -4.69 -4.07
N GLN A 43 1.28 -4.20 -2.84
CA GLN A 43 0.10 -4.36 -1.99
C GLN A 43 -1.10 -3.56 -2.52
N ALA A 44 -0.88 -2.33 -2.96
CA ALA A 44 -1.90 -1.50 -3.62
C ALA A 44 -2.44 -2.15 -4.90
N ASP A 45 -1.57 -2.72 -5.73
CA ASP A 45 -1.94 -3.42 -6.96
C ASP A 45 -2.78 -4.67 -6.66
N ALA A 46 -2.36 -5.49 -5.70
CA ALA A 46 -3.13 -6.64 -5.24
C ALA A 46 -4.53 -6.23 -4.74
N TYR A 47 -4.62 -5.18 -3.92
CA TYR A 47 -5.87 -4.67 -3.38
C TYR A 47 -6.86 -4.22 -4.46
N CYS A 48 -6.39 -3.52 -5.50
CA CYS A 48 -7.27 -3.15 -6.61
C CYS A 48 -7.65 -4.37 -7.47
N LYS A 49 -6.71 -5.28 -7.72
CA LYS A 49 -6.96 -6.51 -8.51
C LYS A 49 -8.00 -7.44 -7.87
N GLU A 50 -7.96 -7.60 -6.55
CA GLU A 50 -8.97 -8.37 -5.80
C GLU A 50 -10.39 -7.83 -5.99
N ARG A 51 -10.52 -6.54 -6.33
CA ARG A 51 -11.79 -5.86 -6.59
C ARG A 51 -12.14 -5.79 -8.08
N GLY A 52 -11.35 -6.42 -8.94
CA GLY A 52 -11.50 -6.33 -10.39
C GLY A 52 -11.22 -4.93 -10.95
N LYS A 53 -10.44 -4.11 -10.23
CA LYS A 53 -10.05 -2.76 -10.62
C LYS A 53 -8.56 -2.69 -10.96
N ARG A 54 -8.17 -1.70 -11.75
CA ARG A 54 -6.78 -1.36 -12.05
C ARG A 54 -6.24 -0.38 -11.01
N MET A 55 -5.05 -0.65 -10.51
CA MET A 55 -4.32 0.29 -9.66
C MET A 55 -3.76 1.45 -10.49
N GLN A 56 -4.04 2.67 -10.05
CA GLN A 56 -3.49 3.90 -10.58
C GLN A 56 -2.77 4.64 -9.46
N MET A 57 -1.45 4.69 -9.53
CA MET A 57 -0.66 5.43 -8.56
C MET A 57 -0.92 6.94 -8.69
N THR A 58 -1.30 7.60 -7.59
CA THR A 58 -1.54 9.05 -7.56
C THR A 58 -0.39 9.83 -6.95
N GLY A 59 0.43 9.17 -6.13
CA GLY A 59 1.60 9.77 -5.51
C GLY A 59 2.37 8.74 -4.70
N ALA A 60 3.62 9.05 -4.40
CA ALA A 60 4.38 8.33 -3.38
C ALA A 60 5.17 9.35 -2.58
N ASP A 61 4.98 9.30 -1.27
CA ASP A 61 5.73 10.07 -0.30
C ASP A 61 6.69 9.12 0.40
N THR A 62 7.98 9.28 0.12
CA THR A 62 9.02 8.56 0.86
C THR A 62 9.62 9.52 1.86
N SER A 63 9.49 9.19 3.15
CA SER A 63 10.30 9.84 4.17
C SER A 63 11.63 9.10 4.28
N ASP A 64 12.69 9.73 3.80
CA ASP A 64 14.07 9.43 4.21
C ASP A 64 14.16 9.70 5.71
N GLY A 65 13.75 8.71 6.51
CA GLY A 65 13.98 8.72 7.94
C GLY A 65 15.45 9.01 8.23
N VAL A 66 15.71 9.72 9.32
CA VAL A 66 17.09 10.01 9.74
C VAL A 66 17.77 8.69 10.06
N ILE A 67 18.85 8.37 9.32
CA ILE A 67 19.67 7.16 9.51
C ILE A 67 20.00 7.03 11.00
N GLY A 68 19.50 5.96 11.64
CA GLY A 68 19.78 5.65 13.04
C GLY A 68 18.75 6.15 14.07
N VAL A 69 17.75 6.95 13.68
CA VAL A 69 16.72 7.46 14.63
C VAL A 69 15.30 7.08 14.22
N TRP A 70 14.96 7.16 12.93
CA TRP A 70 13.61 6.84 12.44
C TRP A 70 13.67 5.89 11.24
N PRO A 71 12.85 4.82 11.23
CA PRO A 71 12.79 3.92 10.08
C PRO A 71 12.25 4.66 8.86
N SER A 72 12.89 4.43 7.73
CA SER A 72 12.43 4.75 6.37
C SER A 72 10.97 4.31 6.18
N LYS A 73 10.05 5.27 6.03
CA LYS A 73 8.63 5.01 5.76
C LYS A 73 8.33 5.44 4.34
N SER A 74 7.68 4.56 3.59
CA SER A 74 7.21 4.84 2.25
C SER A 74 5.69 4.76 2.23
N VAL A 75 5.07 5.89 1.93
CA VAL A 75 3.63 6.04 1.81
C VAL A 75 3.31 6.07 0.32
N VAL A 76 2.51 5.12 -0.15
CA VAL A 76 2.09 5.06 -1.55
C VAL A 76 0.62 5.41 -1.61
N MET A 77 0.28 6.48 -2.33
CA MET A 77 -1.09 6.87 -2.61
C MET A 77 -1.51 6.31 -3.96
N PHE A 78 -2.67 5.68 -4.00
CA PHE A 78 -3.16 5.02 -5.19
C PHE A 78 -4.68 5.10 -5.28
N LYS A 79 -5.19 5.02 -6.49
CA LYS A 79 -6.61 4.88 -6.78
C LYS A 79 -6.89 3.53 -7.41
N CYS A 80 -8.04 2.97 -7.09
CA CYS A 80 -8.54 1.80 -7.82
C CYS A 80 -9.57 2.28 -8.83
N VAL A 81 -9.19 2.30 -10.10
CA VAL A 81 -10.05 2.69 -11.23
C VAL A 81 -10.50 1.46 -12.01
N ALA A 82 -11.68 1.49 -12.63
CA ALA A 82 -12.19 0.37 -13.43
C ALA A 82 -11.47 0.27 -14.78
#